data_AF-A0A7C4AAD0-F1
#
_entry.id   AF-A0A7C4AAD0-F1
#
_cell.length_a   1.000
_cell.length_b   1.000
_cell.length_c   1.000
_cell.angle_alpha   90.00
_cell.angle_beta   90.00
_cell.angle_gamma   90.00
#
_symmetry.space_group_name_H-M   'P 1'
#
loop_
_entity.id
_entity.type
_entity.pdbx_description
1 polymer ?
#
loop_
_entity_poly.entity_id
_entity_poly.type
_entity_poly.pdbx_seq_one_letter_code
_entity_poly.pdbx_strand_id
1 'polypeptide(L)' 'MRNGKIRVLVVDDSALVRQALIEVLTSDPDIEVMAAAGAA' A
#
# COMPACT_ATOMS: atom_id res chain seq x y z
N MET A 1 14.45 -4.23 -16.86
CA MET A 1 13.67 -4.10 -15.60
C MET A 1 12.96 -2.76 -15.67
N ARG A 2 11.68 -2.64 -15.27
CA ARG A 2 10.93 -1.38 -15.40
C ARG A 2 11.54 -0.35 -14.43
N ASN A 3 11.96 0.80 -14.96
CA ASN A 3 12.73 1.83 -14.25
C ASN A 3 11.85 2.79 -13.44
N GLY A 4 10.83 2.29 -12.76
CA GLY A 4 9.83 3.11 -12.03
C GLY A 4 9.24 2.38 -10.84
N LYS A 5 8.58 3.13 -9.95
CA LYS A 5 8.02 2.62 -8.69
C LYS A 5 7.04 1.47 -8.89
N ILE A 6 7.06 0.52 -7.97
CA ILE A 6 6.09 -0.57 -7.87
C ILE A 6 4.80 0.00 -7.30
N ARG A 7 3.76 0.05 -8.12
CA ARG A 7 2.46 0.58 -7.72
C ARG A 7 1.60 -0.50 -7.08
N VAL A 8 1.08 -0.23 -5.89
CA VAL A 8 0.36 -1.20 -5.06
C VAL A 8 -1.02 -0.65 -4.68
N LEU A 9 -2.01 -1.55 -4.64
CA LEU A 9 -3.34 -1.32 -4.06
C LEU A 9 -3.44 -2.20 -2.80
N VAL A 10 -3.72 -1.60 -1.65
CA VAL A 10 -3.89 -2.35 -0.39
C VAL A 10 -5.36 -2.74 -0.25
N VAL A 11 -5.65 -4.03 -0.05
CA VAL A 11 -7.03 -4.53 0.13
C VAL A 11 -7.08 -5.40 1.38
N ASP A 12 -7.88 -5.00 2.36
CA ASP A 12 -8.05 -5.73 3.61
C ASP A 12 -9.39 -5.34 4.29
N ASP A 13 -10.02 -6.26 5.01
CA ASP A 13 -11.27 -6.03 5.75
C ASP A 13 -11.04 -5.34 7.10
N SER A 14 -9.83 -5.34 7.62
CA SER A 14 -9.41 -4.64 8.84
C SER A 14 -8.77 -3.28 8.54
N ALA A 15 -9.38 -2.22 9.07
CA ALA A 15 -8.83 -0.86 9.00
C ALA A 15 -7.43 -0.75 9.63
N LEU A 16 -7.19 -1.49 10.73
CA LEU A 16 -5.90 -1.51 11.42
C LEU A 16 -4.80 -2.13 10.54
N VAL A 17 -5.10 -3.24 9.89
CA VAL A 17 -4.15 -3.93 9.01
C VAL A 17 -3.86 -3.06 7.78
N ARG A 18 -4.88 -2.42 7.18
CA ARG A 18 -4.66 -1.45 6.10
C ARG A 18 -3.69 -0.36 6.52
N GLN A 19 -3.88 0.26 7.69
CA GLN A 19 -3.03 1.35 8.15
C GLN A 19 -1.58 0.89 8.40
N ALA A 20 -1.40 -0.27 9.03
CA ALA A 20 -0.07 -0.83 9.27
C ALA A 20 0.66 -1.17 7.95
N LEU A 21 -0.05 -1.76 6.98
CA LEU A 21 0.52 -2.07 5.67
C LEU A 21 0.90 -0.80 4.89
N ILE A 22 0.06 0.23 4.92
CA ILE A 22 0.38 1.51 4.28
C ILE A 22 1.66 2.11 4.90
N GLU A 23 1.78 2.12 6.23
CA GLU A 23 2.94 2.65 6.93
C GLU A 23 4.23 1.91 6.54
N VAL A 24 4.18 0.58 6.53
CA VAL A 24 5.33 -0.25 6.11
C VAL A 24 5.67 -0.04 4.63
N LEU A 25 4.68 -0.09 3.74
CA LEU A 25 4.91 0.01 2.29
C LEU A 25 5.37 1.40 1.85
N THR A 26 4.90 2.47 2.51
CA THR A 26 5.33 3.85 2.19
C THR A 26 6.73 4.17 2.71
N SER A 27 7.30 3.34 3.58
CA SER A 27 8.70 3.46 4.00
C SER A 27 9.70 3.01 2.94
N ASP A 28 9.27 2.20 1.96
CA ASP A 28 10.10 1.74 0.85
C ASP A 28 10.05 2.75 -0.31
N PRO A 29 11.19 3.37 -0.70
CA PRO A 29 11.21 4.41 -1.74
C PRO A 29 10.81 3.90 -3.13
N ASP A 30 10.95 2.59 -3.37
CA ASP A 30 10.63 1.96 -4.65
C ASP A 30 9.14 1.58 -4.76
N ILE A 31 8.36 1.76 -3.69
CA ILE A 31 6.94 1.44 -3.64
C ILE A 31 6.09 2.72 -3.67
N GLU A 32 4.96 2.65 -4.38
CA GLU A 32 3.93 3.68 -4.44
C GLU A 32 2.57 3.08 -4.11
N VAL A 33 1.99 3.46 -2.97
CA VAL A 33 0.63 3.04 -2.61
C VAL A 33 -0.37 3.95 -3.32
N MET A 34 -1.14 3.38 -4.24
CA MET A 34 -2.09 4.13 -5.07
C MET A 34 -3.41 4.40 -4.35
N ALA A 35 -3.87 3.41 -3.60
CA ALA A 35 -5.12 3.47 -2.84
C ALA A 35 -5.15 2.33 -1.82
N ALA A 36 -6.12 2.43 -0.91
CA ALA A 36 -6.52 1.34 -0.03
C ALA A 36 -8.03 1.12 -0.18
N ALA A 37 -8.45 -0.14 -0.29
CA ALA A 37 -9.84 -0.54 -0.37
C ALA A 37 -10.19 -1.51 0.76
N GLY A 38 -11.42 -1.46 1.24
CA GLY A 38 -11.91 -2.32 2.30
C GLY A 38 -13.26 -1.85 2.83
N ALA A 39 -13.75 -2.50 3.88
CA ALA A 39 -14.94 -2.03 4.59
C ALA A 39 -14.66 -0.68 5.29
N ALA A 40 -15.69 0.16 5.34
CA ALA A 40 -15.65 1.48 5.98
C ALA A 40 -15.27 1.37 7.47
#